data_AF-A0A1X2GK11-F1
#
_entry.id   AF-A0A1X2GK11-F1
#
_cell.length_a   1.000
_cell.length_b   1.000
_cell.length_c   1.000
_cell.angle_alpha   90.00
_cell.angle_beta   90.00
_cell.angle_gamma   90.00
#
_symmetry.space_group_name_H-M   'P 1'
#
loop_
_entity.id
_entity.type
_entity.pdbx_description
1 polymer ?
#
loop_
_entity_poly.entity_id
_entity_poly.type
_entity_poly.pdbx_seq_one_letter_code
_entity_poly.pdbx_strand_id
1 'polypeptide(L)'
;MSEKHSAVFIQPSSVATSTVDDVPKDQWVPLEDLNESDLDNDDGDMIIEQRLLVNNKVALQRLTKQMQWTDIPAYETLCYTASTPVSVADVYDDLSREAAFEQQALECVVLARDQCRQHNRPFTPPEDIQGLTLKDRTKSTNPEEQRIKLMKRKRKDIEADDTLTTDFDLDDYQDDTMKSTSILRKQHALVRTSTGEKSIT
;
A
#
# COMPACT_ATOMS: atom_id res chain seq x y z
N MET A 1 -3.17 17.96 20.57
CA MET A 1 -4.36 18.73 20.17
C MET A 1 -4.69 18.31 18.75
N SER A 2 -5.74 17.53 18.54
CA SER A 2 -6.13 17.04 17.22
C SER A 2 -7.50 17.61 16.90
N GLU A 3 -7.54 18.57 15.97
CA GLU A 3 -8.77 19.19 15.50
C GLU A 3 -9.59 18.14 14.75
N LYS A 4 -10.79 17.85 15.26
CA LYS A 4 -11.76 16.99 14.59
C LYS A 4 -12.47 17.86 13.56
N HIS A 5 -12.20 17.61 12.28
CA HIS A 5 -12.98 18.18 11.19
C HIS A 5 -14.42 17.64 11.26
N SER A 6 -15.36 18.49 11.69
CA SER A 6 -16.79 18.19 11.67
C SER A 6 -17.32 18.48 10.26
N ALA A 7 -17.61 17.44 9.49
CA ALA A 7 -18.33 17.58 8.23
C ALA A 7 -19.79 17.90 8.53
N VAL A 8 -20.24 19.11 8.15
CA VAL A 8 -21.64 19.52 8.23
C VAL A 8 -22.35 19.00 6.99
N PHE A 9 -23.16 17.97 7.16
CA PHE A 9 -24.05 17.47 6.12
C PHE A 9 -25.27 18.40 6.04
N ILE A 10 -25.34 19.21 4.99
CA ILE A 10 -26.50 20.07 4.72
C ILE A 10 -27.58 19.19 4.11
N GLN A 11 -28.62 18.88 4.89
CA GLN A 11 -29.84 18.31 4.34
C GLN A 11 -30.58 19.38 3.53
N PRO A 12 -31.23 19.04 2.40
CA PRO A 12 -32.10 19.96 1.68
C PRO A 12 -33.38 20.21 2.48
N SER A 13 -33.29 21.12 3.45
CA SER A 13 -34.42 21.67 4.19
C SER A 13 -35.13 22.72 3.32
N SER A 14 -36.01 22.31 2.40
CA SER A 14 -37.05 23.24 1.89
C SER A 14 -38.22 22.62 1.10
N VAL A 15 -38.60 21.35 1.30
CA VAL A 15 -39.87 20.86 0.72
C VAL A 15 -40.72 20.21 1.80
N ALA A 16 -41.78 20.96 2.16
CA ALA A 16 -43.00 20.57 2.86
C ALA A 16 -42.84 19.77 4.17
N THR A 17 -42.88 20.51 5.28
CA THR A 17 -43.24 20.00 6.61
C THR A 17 -44.70 19.51 6.59
N SER A 18 -44.92 18.24 6.22
CA SER A 18 -46.03 17.45 6.74
C SER A 18 -45.47 16.61 7.89
N THR A 19 -45.99 16.85 9.08
CA THR A 19 -45.65 16.16 10.32
C THR A 19 -45.95 14.66 10.22
N VAL A 20 -44.92 13.83 9.99
CA VAL A 20 -45.01 12.35 10.00
C VAL A 20 -43.81 11.74 10.75
N ASP A 21 -43.36 12.40 11.83
CA ASP A 21 -42.26 11.88 12.67
C ASP A 21 -42.69 10.69 13.57
N ASP A 22 -43.93 10.21 13.47
CA ASP A 22 -44.53 9.26 14.43
C ASP A 22 -44.72 7.83 13.88
N VAL A 23 -44.21 7.51 12.68
CA VAL A 23 -44.22 6.12 12.18
C VAL A 23 -43.01 5.38 12.74
N PRO A 24 -43.21 4.34 13.58
CA PRO A 24 -42.12 3.58 14.18
C PRO A 24 -41.19 3.00 13.13
N LYS A 25 -39.88 2.99 13.40
CA LYS A 25 -38.87 2.48 12.45
C LYS A 25 -39.06 1.02 12.03
N ASP A 26 -39.78 0.27 12.83
CA ASP A 26 -40.01 -1.16 12.62
C ASP A 26 -41.13 -1.42 11.59
N GLN A 27 -41.83 -0.39 11.13
CA GLN A 27 -42.90 -0.48 10.12
C GLN A 27 -42.44 -0.12 8.69
N TRP A 28 -41.17 0.29 8.50
CA TRP A 28 -40.67 0.62 7.16
C TRP A 28 -40.32 -0.64 6.37
N VAL A 29 -40.78 -0.69 5.12
CA VAL A 29 -40.45 -1.76 4.17
C VAL A 29 -39.66 -1.16 2.99
N PRO A 30 -38.56 -1.77 2.54
CA PRO A 30 -37.86 -1.34 1.34
C PRO A 30 -38.79 -1.36 0.13
N LEU A 31 -38.73 -0.31 -0.71
CA LEU A 31 -39.55 -0.23 -1.92
C LEU A 31 -39.36 -1.41 -2.87
N GLU A 32 -38.16 -2.02 -2.85
CA GLU A 32 -37.82 -3.20 -3.65
C GLU A 32 -38.43 -4.52 -3.17
N ASP A 33 -38.92 -4.55 -1.93
CA ASP A 33 -39.57 -5.72 -1.33
C ASP A 33 -41.11 -5.67 -1.47
N LEU A 34 -41.66 -4.54 -1.94
CA LEU A 34 -43.10 -4.37 -2.18
C LEU A 34 -43.51 -5.03 -3.51
N ASN A 35 -44.63 -5.74 -3.48
CA ASN A 35 -45.29 -6.29 -4.67
C ASN A 35 -46.49 -5.43 -5.08
N GLU A 36 -47.03 -5.65 -6.28
CA GLU A 36 -48.20 -4.93 -6.80
C GLU A 36 -49.42 -5.03 -5.87
N SER A 37 -49.58 -6.16 -5.17
CA SER A 37 -50.63 -6.37 -4.18
C SER A 37 -50.50 -5.50 -2.93
N ASP A 38 -49.29 -5.04 -2.60
CA ASP A 38 -49.04 -4.20 -1.43
C ASP A 38 -49.36 -2.73 -1.72
N LEU A 39 -49.46 -2.36 -3.00
CA LEU A 39 -49.76 -1.02 -3.47
C LEU A 39 -51.26 -0.76 -3.65
N ASP A 40 -52.06 -1.83 -3.80
CA ASP A 40 -53.47 -1.77 -4.22
C ASP A 40 -54.44 -2.30 -3.15
N ASN A 41 -54.09 -2.15 -1.86
CA ASN A 41 -54.96 -2.54 -0.75
C ASN A 41 -55.82 -1.38 -0.23
N ASP A 42 -57.04 -1.69 0.20
CA ASP A 42 -58.01 -0.79 0.86
C ASP A 42 -57.53 -0.21 2.22
N ASP A 43 -56.30 -0.53 2.63
CA ASP A 43 -55.73 -0.22 3.96
C ASP A 43 -55.14 1.21 4.08
N GLY A 44 -55.32 2.05 3.06
CA GLY A 44 -55.03 3.49 3.09
C GLY A 44 -53.78 3.92 2.32
N ASP A 45 -53.65 5.22 2.10
CA ASP A 45 -52.60 5.81 1.26
C ASP A 45 -51.19 5.55 1.82
N MET A 46 -50.34 4.87 1.05
CA MET A 46 -48.93 4.69 1.38
C MET A 46 -48.11 5.94 1.01
N ILE A 47 -47.33 6.46 1.96
CA ILE A 47 -46.38 7.55 1.72
C ILE A 47 -45.01 6.97 1.38
N ILE A 48 -44.52 7.22 0.17
CA ILE A 48 -43.18 6.80 -0.27
C ILE A 48 -42.16 7.85 0.15
N GLU A 49 -41.22 7.45 1.02
CA GLU A 49 -40.07 8.28 1.39
C GLU A 49 -38.78 7.75 0.75
N GLN A 50 -38.04 8.63 0.06
CA GLN A 50 -36.72 8.30 -0.45
C GLN A 50 -35.68 8.48 0.67
N ARG A 51 -35.11 7.38 1.16
CA ARG A 51 -34.03 7.39 2.16
C ARG A 51 -32.74 6.80 1.60
N LEU A 52 -31.62 7.45 1.90
CA LEU A 52 -30.29 6.90 1.63
C LEU A 52 -29.97 5.82 2.66
N LEU A 53 -29.97 4.55 2.25
CA LEU A 53 -29.59 3.46 3.13
C LEU A 53 -28.06 3.28 3.09
N VAL A 54 -27.39 3.48 4.23
CA VAL A 54 -25.96 3.19 4.38
C VAL A 54 -25.82 1.68 4.64
N ASN A 55 -25.04 0.98 3.81
CA ASN A 55 -24.80 -0.47 3.90
C ASN A 55 -26.07 -1.33 3.72
N ASN A 56 -26.78 -1.16 2.60
CA ASN A 56 -27.90 -2.04 2.22
C ASN A 56 -27.42 -3.46 1.89
N LYS A 57 -27.45 -4.34 2.89
CA LYS A 57 -27.05 -5.75 2.75
C LYS A 57 -27.94 -6.55 1.80
N VAL A 58 -29.23 -6.25 1.73
CA VAL A 58 -30.19 -6.95 0.86
C VAL A 58 -29.89 -6.66 -0.60
N ALA A 59 -29.73 -5.37 -0.94
CA ALA A 59 -29.34 -4.97 -2.29
C ALA A 59 -27.97 -5.52 -2.69
N LEU A 60 -26.98 -5.49 -1.79
CA LEU A 60 -25.65 -6.07 -2.05
C LEU A 60 -25.74 -7.56 -2.38
N GLN A 61 -26.49 -8.35 -1.59
CA GLN A 61 -26.67 -9.78 -1.85
C GLN A 61 -27.37 -10.06 -3.19
N ARG A 62 -28.41 -9.28 -3.53
CA ARG A 62 -29.10 -9.39 -4.82
C ARG A 62 -28.16 -9.10 -5.98
N LEU A 63 -27.40 -8.01 -5.91
CA LEU A 63 -26.45 -7.62 -6.95
C LEU A 63 -25.31 -8.64 -7.08
N THR A 64 -24.80 -9.17 -5.98
CA THR A 64 -23.80 -10.26 -6.02
C THR A 64 -24.36 -11.49 -6.75
N LYS A 65 -25.60 -11.90 -6.46
CA LYS A 65 -26.25 -13.03 -7.15
C LYS A 65 -26.48 -12.78 -8.64
N GLN A 66 -26.71 -11.53 -9.03
CA GLN A 66 -26.88 -11.17 -10.44
C GLN A 66 -25.55 -11.16 -11.21
N MET A 67 -24.45 -10.78 -10.55
CA MET A 67 -23.12 -10.68 -11.18
C MET A 67 -22.30 -11.96 -11.10
N GLN A 68 -22.59 -12.87 -10.16
CA GLN A 68 -21.83 -14.12 -10.00
C GLN A 68 -21.98 -15.02 -11.24
N TRP A 69 -20.87 -15.52 -11.75
CA TRP A 69 -20.87 -16.61 -12.73
C TRP A 69 -20.71 -17.94 -12.00
N THR A 70 -21.72 -18.79 -12.04
CA THR A 70 -21.74 -20.10 -11.34
C THR A 70 -21.37 -21.28 -12.22
N ASP A 71 -21.47 -21.13 -13.54
CA ASP A 71 -21.45 -22.27 -14.46
C ASP A 71 -20.07 -22.55 -15.06
N ILE A 72 -19.02 -21.89 -14.54
CA ILE A 72 -17.65 -21.98 -15.03
C ILE A 72 -16.83 -22.86 -14.08
N PRO A 73 -16.09 -23.86 -14.58
CA PRO A 73 -15.25 -24.69 -13.73
C PRO A 73 -14.08 -23.90 -13.12
N ALA A 74 -13.67 -24.27 -11.91
CA ALA A 74 -12.69 -23.52 -11.13
C ALA A 74 -11.33 -23.30 -11.84
N TYR A 75 -10.90 -24.26 -12.67
CA TYR A 75 -9.65 -24.15 -13.42
C TYR A 75 -9.68 -23.09 -14.53
N GLU A 76 -10.86 -22.61 -14.96
CA GLU A 76 -10.99 -21.52 -15.93
C GLU A 76 -11.03 -20.15 -15.26
N THR A 77 -11.64 -20.05 -14.08
CA THR A 77 -11.65 -18.81 -13.30
C THR A 77 -10.28 -18.51 -12.67
N LEU A 78 -9.48 -19.54 -12.40
CA LEU A 78 -8.18 -19.45 -11.72
C LEU A 78 -8.22 -18.66 -10.40
N CYS A 79 -9.40 -18.61 -9.77
CA CYS A 79 -9.65 -17.91 -8.53
C CYS A 79 -9.82 -18.93 -7.41
N TYR A 80 -8.88 -18.92 -6.47
CA TYR A 80 -8.83 -19.85 -5.35
C TYR A 80 -8.90 -19.08 -4.05
N THR A 81 -9.72 -19.57 -3.13
CA THR A 81 -9.89 -19.00 -1.79
C THR A 81 -9.27 -19.94 -0.77
N ALA A 82 -8.50 -19.37 0.16
CA ALA A 82 -7.93 -20.14 1.26
C ALA A 82 -9.05 -20.60 2.19
N SER A 83 -8.88 -21.79 2.77
CA SER A 83 -9.88 -22.37 3.67
C SER A 83 -9.96 -21.64 5.01
N THR A 84 -8.83 -21.11 5.48
CA THR A 84 -8.75 -20.38 6.76
C THR A 84 -8.62 -18.88 6.54
N PRO A 85 -9.38 -18.06 7.28
CA PRO A 85 -9.20 -16.61 7.26
C PRO A 85 -7.84 -16.24 7.88
N VAL A 86 -7.10 -15.35 7.24
CA VAL A 86 -5.81 -14.88 7.75
C VAL A 86 -6.02 -14.02 8.98
N SER A 87 -5.32 -14.36 10.07
CA SER A 87 -5.31 -13.61 11.32
C SER A 87 -3.88 -13.21 11.66
N VAL A 88 -3.65 -11.91 11.78
CA VAL A 88 -2.36 -11.33 12.15
C VAL A 88 -2.54 -10.63 13.49
N ALA A 89 -1.71 -10.97 14.48
CA ALA A 89 -1.83 -10.46 15.84
C ALA A 89 -1.52 -8.96 15.94
N ASP A 90 -0.46 -8.51 15.27
CA ASP A 90 -0.10 -7.09 15.14
C ASP A 90 -0.05 -6.69 13.67
N VAL A 91 -0.90 -5.75 13.28
CA VAL A 91 -0.97 -5.24 11.91
C VAL A 91 0.28 -4.44 11.56
N TYR A 92 1.02 -3.90 12.53
CA TYR A 92 2.24 -3.12 12.28
C TYR A 92 3.50 -3.97 12.18
N ASP A 93 3.43 -5.25 12.59
CA ASP A 93 4.51 -6.21 12.37
C ASP A 93 4.46 -6.73 10.94
N ASP A 94 5.27 -6.09 10.08
CA ASP A 94 5.33 -6.40 8.66
C ASP A 94 5.78 -7.85 8.39
N LEU A 95 6.75 -8.35 9.15
CA LEU A 95 7.31 -9.69 8.90
C LEU A 95 6.28 -10.79 9.17
N SER A 96 5.56 -10.68 10.29
CA SER A 96 4.49 -11.63 10.63
C SER A 96 3.33 -11.53 9.65
N ARG A 97 3.00 -10.32 9.20
CA ARG A 97 1.94 -10.09 8.21
C ARG A 97 2.29 -10.65 6.83
N GLU A 98 3.51 -10.42 6.35
CA GLU A 98 4.01 -10.98 5.09
C GLU A 98 4.02 -12.50 5.12
N ALA A 99 4.49 -13.12 6.20
CA ALA A 99 4.48 -14.57 6.35
C ALA A 99 3.05 -15.14 6.30
N ALA A 100 2.08 -14.45 6.88
CA ALA A 100 0.68 -14.87 6.84
C ALA A 100 0.09 -14.78 5.42
N PHE A 101 0.43 -13.74 4.65
CA PHE A 101 0.03 -13.62 3.25
C PHE A 101 0.72 -14.64 2.35
N GLU A 102 1.99 -14.93 2.59
CA GLU A 102 2.73 -15.97 1.88
C GLU A 102 2.08 -17.33 2.10
N GLN A 103 1.74 -17.68 3.35
CA GLN A 103 1.08 -18.94 3.67
C GLN A 103 -0.29 -19.05 2.99
N GLN A 104 -1.08 -17.98 2.97
CA GLN A 104 -2.37 -17.93 2.28
C GLN A 104 -2.20 -18.14 0.77
N ALA A 105 -1.22 -17.47 0.16
CA ALA A 105 -0.94 -17.60 -1.27
C ALA A 105 -0.46 -19.02 -1.61
N LEU A 106 0.39 -19.61 -0.76
CA LEU A 106 0.90 -20.96 -0.94
C LEU A 106 -0.21 -22.00 -0.91
N GLU A 107 -1.16 -21.89 0.03
CA GLU A 107 -2.33 -22.76 0.11
C GLU A 107 -3.14 -22.72 -1.20
N CYS A 108 -3.49 -21.51 -1.67
CA CYS A 108 -4.21 -21.33 -2.92
C CYS A 108 -3.46 -21.90 -4.13
N VAL A 109 -2.13 -21.76 -4.18
CA VAL A 109 -1.30 -22.29 -5.26
C VAL A 109 -1.27 -23.83 -5.25
N VAL A 110 -1.22 -24.46 -4.08
CA VAL A 110 -1.30 -25.92 -3.96
C VAL A 110 -2.66 -26.43 -4.47
N LEU A 111 -3.76 -25.79 -4.06
CA LEU A 111 -5.10 -26.11 -4.56
C LEU A 111 -5.20 -25.97 -6.08
N ALA A 112 -4.66 -24.88 -6.64
CA ALA A 112 -4.63 -24.66 -8.08
C ALA A 112 -3.83 -25.73 -8.82
N ARG A 113 -2.66 -26.11 -8.29
CA ARG A 113 -1.81 -27.15 -8.85
C ARG A 113 -2.51 -28.50 -8.88
N ASP A 114 -3.22 -28.85 -7.82
CA ASP A 114 -3.98 -30.10 -7.74
C ASP A 114 -5.13 -30.12 -8.75
N GLN A 115 -5.86 -29.01 -8.93
CA GLN A 115 -6.87 -28.88 -9.98
C GLN A 115 -6.28 -29.01 -11.38
N CYS A 116 -5.16 -28.34 -11.68
CA CYS A 116 -4.48 -28.49 -12.96
C CYS A 116 -4.05 -29.95 -13.22
N ARG A 117 -3.56 -30.65 -12.19
CA ARG A 117 -3.17 -32.07 -12.29
C ARG A 117 -4.36 -32.98 -12.56
N GLN A 118 -5.50 -32.75 -11.90
CA GLN A 118 -6.74 -33.50 -12.12
C GLN A 118 -7.25 -33.36 -13.57
N HIS A 119 -7.09 -32.18 -14.16
CA HIS A 119 -7.52 -31.89 -15.53
C HIS A 119 -6.43 -32.07 -16.60
N ASN A 120 -5.28 -32.68 -16.26
CA ASN A 120 -4.13 -32.88 -17.16
C ASN A 120 -3.67 -31.59 -17.87
N ARG A 121 -3.65 -30.47 -17.14
CA ARG A 121 -3.17 -29.17 -17.63
C ARG A 121 -1.75 -28.89 -17.11
N PRO A 122 -0.87 -28.32 -17.96
CA PRO A 122 0.46 -27.93 -17.52
C PRO A 122 0.35 -26.75 -16.54
N PHE A 123 0.92 -26.92 -15.34
CA PHE A 123 0.99 -25.84 -14.34
C PHE A 123 2.29 -25.04 -14.48
N THR A 124 3.41 -25.74 -14.66
CA THR A 124 4.72 -25.11 -14.85
C THR A 124 4.94 -24.77 -16.32
N PRO A 125 5.51 -23.60 -16.63
CA PRO A 125 5.94 -23.31 -17.99
C PRO A 125 6.99 -24.33 -18.46
N PRO A 126 7.03 -24.67 -19.76
CA PRO A 126 8.07 -25.53 -20.31
C PRO A 126 9.44 -24.86 -20.21
N GLU A 127 10.49 -25.68 -20.08
CA GLU A 127 11.88 -25.25 -19.81
C GLU A 127 12.49 -24.37 -20.92
N ASP A 128 11.92 -24.38 -22.13
CA ASP A 128 12.47 -23.72 -23.32
C ASP A 128 11.93 -22.29 -23.58
N ILE A 129 11.18 -21.70 -22.63
CA ILE A 129 10.69 -20.31 -22.76
C ILE A 129 11.74 -19.34 -22.22
N GLN A 130 12.71 -18.98 -23.06
CA GLN A 130 13.68 -17.93 -22.76
C GLN A 130 13.08 -16.56 -23.15
N GLY A 131 12.81 -15.69 -22.15
CA GLY A 131 12.46 -14.27 -22.37
C GLY A 131 11.03 -13.82 -22.10
N LEU A 132 10.18 -14.64 -21.46
CA LEU A 132 8.80 -14.26 -21.10
C LEU A 132 8.65 -13.77 -19.64
N THR A 133 9.71 -13.28 -18.99
CA THR A 133 9.53 -12.74 -17.62
C THR A 133 9.17 -11.26 -17.65
N LEU A 134 8.24 -10.85 -16.79
CA LEU A 134 7.74 -9.47 -16.71
C LEU A 134 8.85 -8.45 -16.36
N LYS A 135 9.89 -8.90 -15.67
CA LYS A 135 11.02 -8.06 -15.22
C LYS A 135 12.02 -7.81 -16.34
N ASP A 136 12.23 -8.77 -17.23
CA ASP A 136 13.12 -8.63 -18.39
C ASP A 136 12.64 -7.55 -19.38
N ARG A 137 11.33 -7.22 -19.38
CA ARG A 137 10.76 -6.14 -20.21
C ARG A 137 11.06 -4.72 -19.73
N THR A 138 11.53 -4.52 -18.49
CA THR A 138 11.71 -3.15 -17.93
C THR A 138 13.11 -2.86 -17.41
N LYS A 139 13.88 -3.89 -17.03
CA LYS A 139 15.23 -3.73 -16.47
C LYS A 139 16.14 -4.88 -16.87
N SER A 140 16.40 -5.08 -18.16
CA SER A 140 17.64 -5.73 -18.57
C SER A 140 18.82 -4.78 -18.26
N THR A 141 19.17 -4.63 -16.99
CA THR A 141 20.60 -4.57 -16.68
C THR A 141 20.95 -5.96 -16.19
N ASN A 142 21.56 -6.71 -17.09
CA ASN A 142 22.05 -8.07 -16.89
C ASN A 142 22.68 -8.18 -15.47
N PRO A 143 22.43 -9.24 -14.69
CA PRO A 143 23.08 -9.41 -13.38
C PRO A 143 24.61 -9.23 -13.45
N GLU A 144 25.22 -9.58 -14.57
CA GLU A 144 26.64 -9.29 -14.84
C GLU A 144 26.93 -7.79 -14.97
N GLU A 145 26.09 -7.01 -15.65
CA GLU A 145 26.22 -5.56 -15.73
C GLU A 145 26.09 -4.90 -14.35
N GLN A 146 25.22 -5.41 -13.47
CA GLN A 146 25.11 -4.92 -12.09
C GLN A 146 26.37 -5.24 -11.28
N ARG A 147 26.92 -6.45 -11.44
CA ARG A 147 28.22 -6.85 -10.82
C ARG A 147 29.38 -6.03 -11.37
N ILE A 148 29.43 -5.81 -12.69
CA ILE A 148 30.44 -4.98 -13.36
C ILE A 148 30.31 -3.52 -12.90
N LYS A 149 29.10 -2.98 -12.76
CA LYS A 149 28.85 -1.62 -12.27
C LYS A 149 29.22 -1.47 -10.78
N LEU A 150 29.08 -2.52 -9.98
CA LEU A 150 29.55 -2.54 -8.59
C LEU A 150 31.08 -2.62 -8.52
N MET A 151 31.70 -3.48 -9.34
CA MET A 151 33.15 -3.60 -9.46
C MET A 151 33.81 -2.30 -9.95
N LYS A 152 33.21 -1.63 -10.93
CA LYS A 152 33.67 -0.31 -11.43
C LYS A 152 33.55 0.77 -10.36
N ARG A 153 32.49 0.76 -9.53
CA ARG A 153 32.36 1.67 -8.40
C ARG A 153 33.44 1.41 -7.36
N LYS A 154 33.62 0.17 -6.93
CA LYS A 154 34.70 -0.23 -6.01
C LYS A 154 36.09 0.15 -6.53
N ARG A 155 36.36 -0.05 -7.82
CA ARG A 155 37.63 0.32 -8.45
C ARG A 155 37.83 1.84 -8.47
N LYS A 156 36.78 2.62 -8.77
CA LYS A 156 36.83 4.08 -8.71
C LYS A 156 37.10 4.60 -7.30
N ASP A 157 36.51 3.96 -6.29
CA ASP A 157 36.72 4.31 -4.89
C ASP A 157 38.16 3.98 -4.45
N ILE A 158 38.75 2.89 -4.96
CA ILE A 158 40.16 2.53 -4.75
C ILE A 158 41.11 3.50 -5.48
N GLU A 159 40.82 3.85 -6.74
CA GLU A 159 41.64 4.78 -7.53
C GLU A 159 41.59 6.21 -6.95
N ALA A 160 40.47 6.62 -6.35
CA ALA A 160 40.38 7.91 -5.65
C ALA A 160 41.26 7.97 -4.38
N ASP A 161 41.51 6.83 -3.74
CA ASP A 161 42.37 6.72 -2.55
C ASP A 161 43.86 6.72 -2.94
N ASP A 162 44.23 6.07 -4.05
CA ASP A 162 45.61 6.02 -4.56
C ASP A 162 46.09 7.38 -5.11
N THR A 163 45.20 8.20 -5.69
CA THR A 163 45.55 9.55 -6.17
C THR A 163 45.83 10.58 -5.06
N LEU A 164 45.71 10.21 -3.78
CA LEU A 164 46.11 11.07 -2.67
C LEU A 164 47.60 10.95 -2.31
N THR A 165 48.38 10.12 -3.02
CA THR A 165 49.78 9.82 -2.65
C THR A 165 50.84 10.16 -3.70
N THR A 166 50.46 10.79 -4.81
CA THR A 166 51.41 11.30 -5.79
C THR A 166 51.08 12.77 -6.05
N ASP A 167 51.81 13.64 -5.34
CA ASP A 167 52.29 14.97 -5.77
C ASP A 167 52.63 15.82 -4.52
N PHE A 168 53.49 15.29 -3.64
CA PHE A 168 54.24 16.10 -2.68
C PHE A 168 55.59 16.40 -3.32
N ASP A 169 55.60 17.37 -4.23
CA ASP A 169 56.83 17.89 -4.84
C ASP A 169 57.69 18.53 -3.74
N LEU A 170 58.74 17.81 -3.35
CA LEU A 170 59.72 18.20 -2.33
C LEU A 170 60.68 19.31 -2.81
N ASP A 171 60.47 19.84 -4.02
CA ASP A 171 61.33 20.83 -4.67
C ASP A 171 60.82 22.28 -4.55
N ASP A 172 59.62 22.50 -4.00
CA ASP A 172 59.09 23.85 -3.70
C ASP A 172 59.41 24.33 -2.26
N TYR A 173 60.35 23.68 -1.57
CA TYR A 173 60.87 24.18 -0.28
C TYR A 173 61.86 25.33 -0.51
N GLN A 174 61.36 26.44 -1.05
CA GLN A 174 61.95 27.76 -0.86
C GLN A 174 61.18 28.47 0.24
N ASP A 175 61.87 28.52 1.39
CA ASP A 175 61.57 29.36 2.53
C ASP A 175 61.38 30.81 2.08
N ASP A 176 60.16 31.33 2.17
CA ASP A 176 59.91 32.75 2.34
C ASP A 176 58.51 32.99 2.92
N THR A 177 58.51 33.09 4.25
CA THR A 177 57.76 34.04 5.08
C THR A 177 56.55 34.77 4.45
N MET A 178 55.44 34.79 5.21
CA MET A 178 54.25 35.66 5.07
C MET A 178 53.13 35.15 4.14
N LYS A 179 52.18 34.36 4.68
CA LYS A 179 50.71 34.43 4.34
C LYS A 179 49.80 33.41 5.05
N SER A 180 50.21 32.69 6.08
CA SER A 180 49.31 31.81 6.87
C SER A 180 48.56 32.56 8.00
N THR A 181 48.11 33.78 7.73
CA THR A 181 47.03 34.41 8.51
C THR A 181 45.73 34.24 7.73
N SER A 182 44.97 33.16 7.97
CA SER A 182 43.50 33.31 7.92
C SER A 182 42.66 32.10 8.33
N ILE A 183 43.05 30.82 8.14
CA ILE A 183 41.97 29.81 8.05
C ILE A 183 41.99 28.69 9.11
N LEU A 184 43.13 28.27 9.68
CA LEU A 184 43.14 27.04 10.51
C LEU A 184 43.52 27.19 11.99
N ARG A 185 43.27 28.37 12.59
CA ARG A 185 43.22 28.52 14.07
C ARG A 185 41.81 28.66 14.65
N LYS A 186 40.76 28.60 13.82
CA LYS A 186 39.36 28.80 14.27
C LYS A 186 38.57 27.51 14.60
N GLN A 187 39.08 26.32 14.28
CA GLN A 187 38.27 25.09 14.39
C GLN A 187 38.60 24.22 15.62
N HIS A 188 39.68 24.49 16.36
CA HIS A 188 40.05 23.69 17.54
C HIS A 188 40.12 24.45 18.87
N ALA A 189 39.77 25.74 18.89
CA ALA A 189 39.62 26.53 20.12
C ALA A 189 38.17 26.60 20.64
N LEU A 190 37.24 25.83 20.05
CA LEU A 190 35.81 25.90 20.35
C LEU A 190 35.26 24.62 21.00
N VAL A 191 36.03 23.94 21.87
CA VAL A 191 35.49 22.81 22.69
C VAL A 191 36.01 22.81 24.14
N ARG A 192 36.87 23.76 24.57
CA ARG A 192 37.35 23.79 25.97
C ARG A 192 37.47 25.20 26.55
N THR A 193 36.34 25.87 26.74
CA THR A 193 36.08 26.84 27.84
C THR A 193 34.56 27.02 28.02
N SER A 194 33.90 26.07 28.69
CA SER A 194 32.54 26.27 29.23
C SER A 194 32.42 25.74 30.67
N THR A 195 33.21 26.34 31.56
CA THR A 195 33.02 26.42 33.02
C THR A 195 33.72 27.73 33.43
N GLY A 196 33.13 28.75 34.04
CA GLY A 196 31.77 29.09 34.44
C GLY A 196 31.72 30.60 34.73
N GLU A 197 30.59 31.06 35.28
CA GLU A 197 30.36 32.37 35.93
C GLU A 197 30.05 33.59 35.03
N LYS A 198 28.74 33.86 34.92
CA LYS A 198 28.20 35.22 34.82
C LYS A 198 27.93 35.70 36.25
N SER A 199 28.70 36.69 36.72
CA SER A 199 28.27 37.58 37.81
C SER A 199 27.90 38.92 37.19
N ILE A 200 26.69 39.36 37.53
CA ILE A 200 26.00 40.55 37.05
C ILE A 200 26.37 41.67 38.01
N THR A 201 26.80 42.82 37.49
CA THR A 201 26.70 44.12 38.16
C THR A 201 26.06 45.08 37.17
#